data_AF-A0A0F9LLG2-F1
#
_entry.id   AF-A0A0F9LLG2-F1
#
_cell.length_a   1.000
_cell.length_b   1.000
_cell.length_c   1.000
_cell.angle_alpha   90.00
_cell.angle_beta   90.00
_cell.angle_gamma   90.00
#
_symmetry.space_group_name_H-M   'P 1'
#
loop_
_entity.id
_entity.type
_entity.pdbx_description
1 polymer ?
#
loop_
_entity_poly.entity_id
_entity_poly.type
_entity_poly.pdbx_seq_one_letter_code
_entity_poly.pdbx_strand_id
1 'polypeptide(L)'
;MCWHKKGVCPSDSLRAENARLQAALEEAQQRLSEKTDSWDGAFREIEALAKTFLAERDDYKALAKLLREKLDSFGVAHTDGVWHLWTCEAGFIDDVREMCEDDCAEIAALIAMTPDEAREKE
;
A
#
# COMPACT_ATOMS: atom_id res chain seq x y z
N MET A 1 -9.90 58.83 37.96
CA MET A 1 -11.03 58.84 38.90
C MET A 1 -11.91 57.62 38.64
N CYS A 2 -11.85 56.61 39.50
CA CYS A 2 -12.78 55.47 39.48
C CYS A 2 -14.06 55.90 40.20
N TRP A 3 -15.16 56.04 39.46
CA TRP A 3 -16.48 56.19 40.05
C TRP A 3 -17.11 54.80 39.98
N HIS A 4 -17.51 54.21 41.11
CA HIS A 4 -18.59 53.21 41.33
C HIS A 4 -18.37 52.51 42.69
N LYS A 5 -19.46 52.33 43.44
CA LYS A 5 -19.54 51.97 44.88
C LYS A 5 -19.01 50.57 45.29
N LYS A 6 -18.24 49.89 44.44
CA LYS A 6 -17.70 48.54 44.69
C LYS A 6 -16.32 48.34 44.04
N GLY A 7 -15.32 49.11 44.46
CA GLY A 7 -13.90 48.71 44.49
C GLY A 7 -13.16 48.20 43.24
N VAL A 8 -13.78 48.08 42.06
CA VAL A 8 -13.12 47.57 40.85
C VAL A 8 -13.32 48.58 39.73
N CYS A 9 -12.21 49.11 39.19
CA CYS A 9 -12.25 50.04 38.08
C CYS A 9 -12.54 49.27 36.78
N PRO A 10 -13.50 49.69 35.93
CA PRO A 10 -13.88 48.96 34.72
C PRO A 10 -12.71 48.64 33.76
N SER A 11 -11.70 49.50 33.74
CA SER A 11 -10.45 49.31 32.98
C SER A 11 -9.64 48.10 33.44
N ASP A 12 -9.66 47.79 34.74
CA ASP A 12 -8.87 46.71 35.32
C ASP A 12 -9.55 45.36 35.07
N SER A 13 -10.88 45.34 35.12
CA SER A 13 -11.68 44.18 34.72
C SER A 13 -11.46 43.82 33.25
N LEU A 14 -11.53 44.80 32.35
CA LEU A 14 -11.29 44.60 30.92
C LEU A 14 -9.86 44.14 30.64
N ARG A 15 -8.86 44.68 31.35
CA ARG A 15 -7.46 44.27 31.18
C ARG A 15 -7.24 42.84 31.65
N ALA A 16 -7.84 42.44 32.77
CA ALA A 16 -7.76 41.07 33.27
C ALA A 16 -8.45 40.08 32.32
N GLU A 17 -9.61 40.44 31.77
CA GLU A 17 -10.32 39.61 30.80
C GLU A 17 -9.57 39.49 29.48
N ASN A 18 -8.98 40.59 28.98
CA ASN A 18 -8.13 40.57 27.80
C ASN A 18 -6.91 39.65 27.98
N ALA A 19 -6.24 39.72 29.14
CA ALA A 19 -5.11 38.83 29.45
C ALA A 19 -5.53 37.35 29.51
N ARG A 20 -6.73 37.05 30.06
CA ARG A 20 -7.28 35.68 30.06
C ARG A 20 -7.57 35.19 28.65
N LEU A 21 -8.15 36.03 27.80
CA LEU A 21 -8.44 35.68 26.41
C LEU A 21 -7.15 35.48 25.60
N GLN A 22 -6.11 36.27 25.85
CA GLN A 22 -4.80 36.09 25.24
C GLN A 22 -4.18 34.75 25.64
N ALA A 23 -4.17 34.43 26.93
CA ALA A 23 -3.66 33.14 27.40
C ALA A 23 -4.44 31.94 26.82
N ALA A 24 -5.77 32.04 26.75
CA ALA A 24 -6.61 31.01 26.14
C ALA A 24 -6.36 30.87 24.63
N LEU A 25 -6.09 31.98 23.94
CA LEU A 25 -5.76 31.97 22.51
C LEU A 25 -4.40 31.28 22.28
N GLU A 26 -3.38 31.63 23.06
CA GLU A 26 -2.05 31.01 22.98
C GLU A 26 -2.12 29.50 23.25
N GLU A 27 -2.86 29.08 24.26
CA GLU A 27 -3.06 27.65 24.56
C GLU A 27 -3.79 26.93 23.41
N ALA A 28 -4.83 27.54 22.84
CA ALA A 28 -5.53 26.97 21.70
C ALA A 28 -4.64 26.87 20.45
N GLN A 29 -3.80 27.88 20.19
CA GLN A 29 -2.83 27.88 19.10
C GLN A 29 -1.79 26.78 19.28
N GLN A 30 -1.26 26.62 20.51
CA GLN A 30 -0.29 25.57 20.80
C GLN A 30 -0.90 24.17 20.58
N ARG A 31 -2.10 23.91 21.11
CA ARG A 31 -2.80 22.64 20.89
C ARG A 31 -3.08 22.36 19.41
N LEU A 32 -3.39 23.40 18.63
CA LEU A 32 -3.61 23.26 17.20
C LEU A 32 -2.30 22.93 16.45
N SER A 33 -1.20 23.57 16.84
CA SER A 33 0.13 23.29 16.29
C SER A 33 0.52 21.83 16.55
N GLU A 34 0.41 21.37 17.80
CA GLU A 34 0.73 19.99 18.20
C GLU A 34 -0.12 18.97 17.43
N LYS A 35 -1.41 19.26 17.21
CA LYS A 35 -2.28 18.41 16.38
C LYS A 35 -1.87 18.40 14.91
N THR A 36 -1.48 19.54 14.37
CA THR A 36 -1.02 19.64 12.98
C THR A 36 0.23 18.80 12.77
N ASP A 37 1.22 18.94 13.66
CA ASP A 37 2.45 18.15 13.60
C ASP A 37 2.17 16.64 13.73
N SER A 38 1.24 16.27 14.61
CA SER A 38 0.81 14.87 14.76
C SER A 38 0.14 14.32 13.50
N TRP A 39 -0.70 15.11 12.83
CA TRP A 39 -1.32 14.70 11.57
C TRP A 39 -0.31 14.60 10.43
N ASP A 40 0.63 15.53 10.33
CA ASP A 40 1.71 15.46 9.33
C ASP A 40 2.55 14.19 9.49
N GLY A 41 2.83 13.79 10.74
CA GLY A 41 3.47 12.51 11.04
C GLY A 41 2.65 11.31 10.55
N ALA A 42 1.38 11.25 10.93
CA ALA A 42 0.48 10.16 10.54
C ALA A 42 0.30 10.06 9.01
N PHE A 43 0.19 11.18 8.31
CA PHE A 43 0.08 11.17 6.84
C PHE A 43 1.36 10.66 6.16
N ARG A 44 2.54 11.00 6.68
CA ARG A 44 3.81 10.45 6.15
C ARG A 44 3.91 8.94 6.33
N GLU A 45 3.45 8.42 7.47
CA GLU A 45 3.42 6.97 7.72
C GLU A 45 2.46 6.26 6.77
N ILE A 46 1.26 6.82 6.56
CA ILE A 46 0.29 6.29 5.58
C ILE A 46 0.87 6.34 4.17
N GLU A 47 1.55 7.41 3.77
CA GLU A 47 2.17 7.54 2.46
C GLU A 47 3.28 6.49 2.26
N ALA A 48 4.09 6.23 3.29
CA ALA A 48 5.13 5.21 3.25
C ALA A 48 4.52 3.81 3.06
N LEU A 49 3.48 3.46 3.83
CA LEU A 49 2.78 2.19 3.68
C LEU A 49 2.13 2.05 2.30
N ALA A 50 1.50 3.12 1.79
CA ALA A 50 0.89 3.11 0.47
C ALA A 50 1.93 2.85 -0.64
N LYS A 51 3.12 3.43 -0.54
CA LYS A 51 4.23 3.16 -1.48
C LYS A 51 4.66 1.69 -1.44
N THR A 52 4.77 1.10 -0.25
CA THR A 52 5.09 -0.33 -0.11
C THR A 52 4.04 -1.20 -0.76
N PHE A 53 2.75 -0.98 -0.47
CA PHE A 53 1.67 -1.76 -1.08
C PHE A 53 1.60 -1.62 -2.61
N LEU A 54 1.89 -0.42 -3.14
CA LEU A 54 1.93 -0.20 -4.59
C LEU A 54 3.08 -0.96 -5.25
N ALA A 55 4.26 -0.98 -4.63
CA ALA A 55 5.41 -1.75 -5.11
C ALA A 55 5.11 -3.26 -5.09
N GLU A 56 4.62 -3.79 -3.97
CA GLU A 56 4.24 -5.21 -3.86
C GLU A 56 3.18 -5.59 -4.91
N ARG A 57 2.15 -4.75 -5.11
CA ARG A 57 1.12 -4.97 -6.14
C ARG A 57 1.75 -5.08 -7.53
N ASP A 58 2.69 -4.20 -7.86
CA ASP A 58 3.30 -4.18 -9.18
C ASP A 58 4.21 -5.39 -9.39
N ASP A 59 4.89 -5.87 -8.34
CA ASP A 59 5.66 -7.12 -8.40
C ASP A 59 4.75 -8.35 -8.61
N TYR A 60 3.61 -8.43 -7.91
CA TYR A 60 2.63 -9.50 -8.15
C TYR A 60 1.98 -9.44 -9.54
N LYS A 61 1.84 -8.24 -10.12
CA LYS A 61 1.36 -8.10 -11.51
C LYS A 61 2.38 -8.66 -12.50
N ALA A 62 3.68 -8.40 -12.30
CA ALA A 62 4.74 -8.96 -13.14
C ALA A 62 4.72 -10.50 -13.08
N LEU A 63 4.64 -11.08 -11.88
CA LEU A 63 4.51 -12.52 -11.70
C LEU A 63 3.26 -13.09 -12.40
N ALA A 64 2.10 -12.45 -12.24
CA ALA A 64 0.86 -12.87 -12.88
C ALA A 64 0.93 -12.82 -14.42
N LYS A 65 1.64 -11.83 -14.97
CA LYS A 65 1.89 -11.70 -16.41
C LYS A 65 2.76 -12.86 -16.92
N LEU A 66 3.89 -13.15 -16.27
CA LEU A 66 4.76 -14.27 -16.64
C LEU A 66 4.03 -15.61 -16.57
N LEU A 67 3.25 -15.84 -15.52
CA LEU A 67 2.45 -17.05 -15.38
C LEU A 67 1.43 -17.19 -16.52
N ARG A 68 0.76 -16.09 -16.87
CA ARG A 68 -0.20 -16.08 -17.98
C ARG A 68 0.47 -16.37 -19.32
N GLU A 69 1.58 -15.69 -19.64
CA GLU A 69 2.30 -15.90 -20.90
C GLU A 69 2.74 -17.35 -21.06
N LYS A 70 3.23 -17.96 -19.97
CA LYS A 70 3.58 -19.38 -19.95
C LYS A 70 2.34 -20.25 -20.14
N LEU A 71 1.28 -20.06 -19.37
CA LEU A 71 0.03 -20.83 -19.55
C LEU A 71 -0.57 -20.71 -20.96
N ASP A 72 -0.52 -19.53 -21.56
CA ASP A 72 -1.00 -19.28 -22.93
C ASP A 72 -0.11 -20.00 -23.97
N SER A 73 1.21 -20.10 -23.76
CA SER A 73 2.12 -20.87 -24.62
C SER A 73 1.88 -22.38 -24.57
N PHE A 74 1.37 -22.87 -23.44
CA PHE A 74 1.26 -24.30 -23.14
C PHE A 74 0.01 -24.98 -23.71
N GLY A 75 -0.93 -24.22 -24.28
CA GLY A 75 -2.18 -24.76 -24.83
C GLY A 75 -3.00 -25.48 -23.75
N VAL A 76 -3.96 -24.79 -23.14
CA VAL A 76 -4.80 -25.41 -22.10
C VAL A 76 -5.92 -26.23 -22.76
N ALA A 77 -5.97 -27.54 -22.47
CA ALA A 77 -7.13 -28.38 -22.76
C ALA A 77 -8.01 -28.41 -21.51
N HIS A 78 -9.25 -27.98 -21.65
CA HIS A 78 -10.27 -28.17 -20.62
C HIS A 78 -11.08 -29.43 -20.94
N THR A 79 -10.72 -30.56 -20.33
CA THR A 79 -11.53 -31.80 -20.33
C THR A 79 -11.72 -32.25 -18.89
N ASP A 80 -12.98 -32.53 -18.52
CA ASP A 80 -13.39 -33.16 -17.25
C ASP A 80 -13.06 -32.43 -15.92
N GLY A 81 -12.90 -31.10 -15.96
CA GLY A 81 -12.72 -30.30 -14.74
C GLY A 81 -11.31 -30.37 -14.15
N VAL A 82 -10.35 -30.90 -14.92
CA VAL A 82 -8.91 -30.89 -14.63
C VAL A 82 -8.21 -30.06 -15.71
N TRP A 83 -7.33 -29.16 -15.29
CA TRP A 83 -6.51 -28.38 -16.21
C TRP A 83 -5.43 -29.30 -16.80
N HIS A 84 -5.57 -29.69 -18.06
CA HIS A 84 -4.57 -30.46 -18.78
C HIS A 84 -3.73 -29.51 -19.64
N LEU A 85 -2.41 -29.52 -19.46
CA LEU A 85 -1.48 -29.09 -20.50
C LEU A 85 -1.69 -30.03 -21.70
N TRP A 86 -1.86 -29.49 -22.92
CA TRP A 86 -1.95 -30.31 -24.14
C TRP A 86 -0.77 -31.28 -24.31
N THR A 87 0.35 -30.99 -23.66
CA THR A 87 1.61 -31.74 -23.73
C THR A 87 1.75 -32.87 -22.70
N CYS A 88 0.77 -33.09 -21.81
CA CYS A 88 0.94 -34.03 -20.70
C CYS A 88 0.55 -35.50 -21.00
N GLU A 89 0.01 -35.78 -22.19
CA GLU A 89 0.26 -37.08 -22.84
C GLU A 89 1.58 -36.93 -23.59
N ALA A 90 2.56 -37.80 -23.32
CA ALA A 90 3.87 -37.78 -23.99
C ALA A 90 3.70 -37.58 -25.51
N GLY A 91 3.86 -36.33 -25.94
CA GLY A 91 3.56 -35.87 -27.28
C GLY A 91 4.83 -35.77 -28.09
N PHE A 92 4.68 -35.88 -29.40
CA PHE A 92 5.76 -35.56 -30.33
C PHE A 92 5.57 -34.12 -30.80
N ILE A 93 6.54 -33.25 -30.53
CA ILE A 93 6.68 -31.94 -31.19
C ILE A 93 7.84 -32.10 -32.18
N ASP A 94 7.60 -31.81 -33.47
CA ASP A 94 8.60 -31.96 -34.54
C ASP A 94 9.30 -33.35 -34.59
N ASP A 95 8.52 -34.43 -34.42
CA ASP A 95 9.02 -35.82 -34.34
C ASP A 95 9.98 -36.10 -33.16
N VAL A 96 10.13 -35.17 -32.22
CA VAL A 96 10.87 -35.36 -30.97
C VAL A 96 9.90 -35.65 -29.83
N ARG A 97 10.14 -36.73 -29.09
CA ARG A 97 9.39 -37.06 -27.88
C ARG A 97 9.78 -36.10 -26.76
N GLU A 98 8.92 -35.14 -26.43
CA GLU A 98 9.07 -34.30 -25.24
C GLU A 98 8.34 -34.94 -24.05
N MET A 99 8.95 -34.88 -22.87
CA MET A 99 8.37 -35.41 -21.64
C MET A 99 7.82 -34.27 -20.77
N CYS A 100 6.60 -34.44 -20.26
CA CYS A 100 5.88 -33.47 -19.40
C CYS A 100 6.63 -33.06 -18.10
N GLU A 101 7.72 -33.76 -17.73
CA GLU A 101 8.48 -33.50 -16.51
C GLU A 101 9.21 -32.15 -16.54
N ASP A 102 9.72 -31.71 -17.70
CA ASP A 102 10.48 -30.47 -17.82
C ASP A 102 9.56 -29.23 -17.78
N ASP A 103 8.44 -29.26 -18.50
CA ASP A 103 7.48 -28.15 -18.55
C ASP A 103 6.70 -27.95 -17.24
N CYS A 104 6.35 -29.04 -16.56
CA CYS A 104 5.73 -28.96 -15.23
C CYS A 104 6.72 -28.40 -14.19
N ALA A 105 8.01 -28.72 -14.31
CA ALA A 105 9.04 -28.16 -13.45
C ALA A 105 9.22 -26.65 -13.68
N GLU A 106 9.12 -26.17 -14.92
CA GLU A 106 9.17 -24.72 -15.21
C GLU A 106 7.99 -23.95 -14.61
N ILE A 107 6.75 -24.47 -14.74
CA ILE A 107 5.57 -23.84 -14.13
C ILE A 107 5.66 -23.88 -12.61
N ALA A 108 6.07 -25.01 -12.03
CA ALA A 108 6.27 -25.13 -10.59
C ALA A 108 7.34 -24.13 -10.09
N ALA A 109 8.43 -23.94 -10.85
CA ALA A 109 9.46 -22.95 -10.54
C ALA A 109 8.94 -21.51 -10.64
N LEU A 110 8.04 -21.21 -11.58
CA LEU A 110 7.36 -19.92 -11.67
C LEU A 110 6.38 -19.67 -10.52
N ILE A 111 5.62 -20.69 -10.11
CA ILE A 111 4.71 -20.60 -8.95
C ILE A 111 5.50 -20.44 -7.64
N ALA A 112 6.67 -21.09 -7.54
CA ALA A 112 7.57 -20.96 -6.42
C ALA A 112 8.41 -19.67 -6.44
N MET A 113 8.36 -18.90 -7.54
CA MET A 113 9.15 -17.70 -7.73
C MET A 113 8.66 -16.57 -6.83
N THR A 114 9.59 -15.89 -6.20
CA THR A 114 9.29 -14.66 -5.45
C THR A 114 8.98 -13.51 -6.42
N PRO A 115 8.20 -12.50 -6.00
CA PRO A 115 7.94 -11.34 -6.85
C PRO A 115 9.22 -10.58 -7.26
N ASP A 116 10.26 -10.58 -6.42
CA ASP A 116 11.56 -9.98 -6.73
C ASP A 116 12.27 -10.69 -7.89
N GLU A 117 12.29 -12.03 -7.88
CA GLU A 117 12.87 -12.85 -8.95
C GLU A 117 12.08 -12.72 -10.27
N ALA A 118 10.77 -12.50 -10.19
CA ALA A 118 9.92 -12.28 -11.37
C ALA A 118 10.27 -10.95 -12.07
N ARG A 119 10.57 -9.89 -11.31
CA ARG A 119 10.93 -8.57 -11.84
C ARG A 119 12.27 -8.57 -12.57
N GLU A 120 13.22 -9.42 -12.19
CA GLU A 120 14.50 -9.57 -12.90
C GLU A 120 14.35 -10.25 -14.28
N LYS A 121 13.19 -10.85 -14.55
CA LYS A 121 12.90 -11.63 -15.77
C LYS A 121 11.93 -10.95 -16.74
N GLU A 122 11.36 -9.79 -16.39
CA GLU A 122 10.58 -8.94 -17.31
C GLU A 122 11.49 -8.16 -18.26
#